data_AF-A0A8T6BY98-F1
#
_entry.id   AF-A0A8T6BY98-F1
#
_cell.length_a   1.000
_cell.length_b   1.000
_cell.length_c   1.000
_cell.angle_alpha   90.00
_cell.angle_beta   90.00
_cell.angle_gamma   90.00
#
_symmetry.space_group_name_H-M   'P 1'
#
loop_
_entity.id
_entity.type
_entity.pdbx_description
1 polymer ?
#
loop_
_entity_poly.entity_id
_entity_poly.type
_entity_poly.pdbx_seq_one_letter_code
_entity_poly.pdbx_strand_id
1 'polypeptide(L)'
;MKRSPSAVRPHRSAEQADAFRTLFRQQGDRLWNADRDVDWEAGSTIPESRRAAWLRMMNVFLGLEVMGLDTIQVMMSQATHQVRDPALNLYLAAQCQDEARHVYVLDRYLTEVNG
;
A
#
# COMPACT_ATOMS: atom_id res chain seq x y z
N MET A 1 -28.65 -11.31 38.99
CA MET A 1 -27.28 -10.89 38.64
C MET A 1 -26.55 -12.11 38.05
N LYS A 2 -26.49 -12.25 36.72
CA LYS A 2 -25.78 -13.35 36.05
C LYS A 2 -24.52 -12.77 35.39
N ARG A 3 -23.34 -13.17 35.86
CA ARG A 3 -22.07 -12.86 35.20
C ARG A 3 -21.94 -13.75 33.96
N SER A 4 -21.87 -13.15 32.77
CA SER A 4 -21.54 -13.87 31.53
C SER A 4 -20.11 -14.41 31.59
N PRO A 5 -19.80 -15.55 30.95
CA PRO A 5 -18.47 -16.13 30.97
C PRO A 5 -17.49 -15.21 30.22
N SER A 6 -16.33 -14.99 30.84
CA SER A 6 -15.16 -14.34 30.24
C SER A 6 -14.83 -14.99 28.91
N ALA A 7 -14.90 -14.22 27.82
CA ALA A 7 -14.44 -14.66 26.52
C ALA A 7 -12.95 -15.07 26.61
N VAL A 8 -12.66 -16.31 26.24
CA VAL A 8 -11.29 -16.83 26.08
C VAL A 8 -10.60 -15.93 25.06
N ARG A 9 -9.60 -15.15 25.48
CA ARG A 9 -8.71 -14.46 24.53
C ARG A 9 -7.93 -15.55 23.78
N PRO A 10 -7.97 -15.61 22.45
CA PRO A 10 -7.13 -16.54 21.72
C PRO A 10 -5.66 -16.24 22.03
N HIS A 11 -4.91 -17.25 22.43
CA HIS A 11 -3.46 -17.18 22.55
C HIS A 11 -2.90 -16.95 21.13
N ARG A 12 -2.40 -15.74 20.84
CA ARG A 12 -1.63 -15.51 19.60
C ARG A 12 -0.33 -16.34 19.69
N SER A 13 0.06 -16.95 18.57
CA SER A 13 1.40 -17.55 18.49
C SER A 13 2.47 -16.46 18.58
N ALA A 14 3.69 -16.80 19.01
CA ALA A 14 4.80 -15.86 19.04
C ALA A 14 5.09 -15.24 17.66
N GLU A 15 4.86 -16.01 16.60
CA GLU A 15 4.96 -15.57 15.20
C GLU A 15 3.90 -14.50 14.84
N GLN A 16 2.65 -14.70 15.27
CA GLN A 16 1.58 -13.71 15.10
C GLN A 16 1.82 -12.44 15.94
N ALA A 17 2.61 -12.52 17.00
CA ALA A 17 2.94 -11.39 17.85
C ALA A 17 4.03 -10.48 17.26
N ASP A 18 4.84 -10.96 16.30
CA ASP A 18 5.93 -10.19 15.68
C ASP A 18 5.77 -9.95 14.17
N ALA A 19 4.65 -10.43 13.59
CA ALA A 19 4.37 -10.33 12.16
C ALA A 19 4.47 -8.90 11.63
N PHE A 20 3.88 -7.91 12.32
CA PHE A 20 3.92 -6.51 11.86
C PHE A 20 5.32 -5.90 11.89
N ARG A 21 6.17 -6.26 12.87
CA ARG A 21 7.57 -5.82 12.86
C ARG A 21 8.34 -6.44 11.71
N THR A 22 8.10 -7.72 11.45
CA THR A 22 8.73 -8.42 10.34
C THR A 22 8.35 -7.78 9.01
N LEU A 23 7.07 -7.52 8.78
CA LEU A 23 6.58 -6.87 7.56
C LEU A 23 7.12 -5.45 7.41
N PHE A 24 7.14 -4.67 8.50
CA PHE A 24 7.72 -3.31 8.49
C PHE A 24 9.21 -3.31 8.11
N ARG A 25 10.01 -4.24 8.68
CA ARG A 25 11.43 -4.38 8.30
C ARG A 25 11.60 -4.77 6.84
N GLN A 26 10.83 -5.77 6.37
CA GLN A 26 10.89 -6.22 4.99
C GLN A 26 10.51 -5.12 3.99
N GLN A 27 9.56 -4.26 4.35
CA GLN A 27 9.23 -3.08 3.54
C GLN A 27 10.41 -2.13 3.45
N GLY A 28 11.05 -1.82 4.59
CA GLY A 28 12.24 -0.95 4.63
C GLY A 28 13.41 -1.49 3.79
N ASP A 29 13.66 -2.80 3.84
CA ASP A 29 14.72 -3.46 3.06
C ASP A 29 14.49 -3.42 1.55
N ARG A 30 13.26 -3.14 1.11
CA ARG A 30 12.83 -3.12 -0.31
C ARG A 30 12.42 -1.72 -0.77
N LEU A 31 12.77 -0.69 -0.01
CA LEU A 31 12.38 0.68 -0.33
C LEU A 31 13.16 1.20 -1.55
N TRP A 32 12.44 1.55 -2.61
CA TRP A 32 12.95 2.26 -3.77
C TRP A 32 12.47 3.72 -3.81
N ASN A 33 13.13 4.55 -4.58
CA ASN A 33 12.79 5.95 -4.81
C ASN A 33 12.42 6.13 -6.29
N ALA A 34 11.25 6.68 -6.55
CA ALA A 34 10.74 6.81 -7.91
C ALA A 34 11.58 7.75 -8.79
N ASP A 35 12.16 8.81 -8.24
CA ASP A 35 12.98 9.76 -9.00
C ASP A 35 14.40 9.24 -9.29
N ARG A 36 14.89 8.31 -8.47
CA ARG A 36 16.26 7.79 -8.55
C ARG A 36 16.33 6.42 -9.24
N ASP A 37 15.38 5.54 -8.95
CA ASP A 37 15.47 4.12 -9.29
C ASP A 37 14.65 3.76 -10.54
N VAL A 38 13.80 4.67 -11.04
CA VAL A 38 13.08 4.53 -12.33
C VAL A 38 13.78 5.38 -13.39
N ASP A 39 14.10 4.76 -14.52
CA ASP A 39 14.61 5.46 -15.70
C ASP A 39 13.44 6.06 -16.50
N TRP A 40 13.14 7.33 -16.21
CA TRP A 40 12.10 8.08 -16.91
C TRP A 40 12.52 8.52 -18.32
N GLU A 41 13.83 8.57 -18.62
CA GLU A 41 14.33 8.99 -19.92
C GLU A 41 14.22 7.88 -20.98
N ALA A 42 14.19 6.62 -20.55
CA ALA A 42 13.96 5.48 -21.44
C ALA A 42 12.66 5.60 -22.26
N GLY A 43 11.67 6.32 -21.74
CA GLY A 43 10.38 6.51 -22.37
C GLY A 43 9.56 5.22 -22.48
N SER A 44 8.37 5.30 -23.06
CA SER A 44 7.47 4.16 -23.24
C SER A 44 7.05 4.00 -24.68
N THR A 45 7.37 2.84 -25.28
CA THR A 45 6.93 2.52 -26.64
C THR A 45 5.67 1.68 -26.60
N ILE A 46 4.52 2.30 -26.86
CA ILE A 46 3.23 1.61 -26.95
C ILE A 46 2.77 1.62 -28.41
N PRO A 47 2.51 0.45 -29.04
CA PRO A 47 1.98 0.42 -30.38
C PRO A 47 0.65 1.19 -30.47
N GLU A 48 0.51 2.05 -31.49
CA GLU A 48 -0.67 2.92 -31.63
C GLU A 48 -1.99 2.14 -31.62
N SER A 49 -2.01 0.97 -32.26
CA SER A 49 -3.15 0.04 -32.27
C SER A 49 -3.62 -0.42 -30.89
N ARG A 50 -2.77 -0.32 -29.86
CA ARG A 50 -3.04 -0.75 -28.48
C ARG A 50 -3.06 0.40 -27.49
N ARG A 51 -2.66 1.61 -27.89
CA ARG A 51 -2.47 2.77 -27.01
C ARG A 51 -3.70 3.06 -26.15
N ALA A 52 -4.87 3.14 -26.78
CA ALA A 52 -6.12 3.44 -26.06
C ALA A 52 -6.50 2.36 -25.03
N ALA A 53 -6.27 1.08 -25.35
CA ALA A 53 -6.55 -0.01 -24.41
C ALA A 53 -5.55 -0.01 -23.24
N TRP A 54 -4.28 0.23 -23.53
CA TRP A 54 -3.24 0.36 -22.51
C TRP A 54 -3.54 1.49 -21.53
N LEU A 55 -3.84 2.69 -22.05
CA LEU A 55 -4.14 3.85 -21.21
C LEU A 55 -5.38 3.63 -20.33
N ARG A 56 -6.41 2.95 -20.83
CA ARG A 56 -7.57 2.58 -20.01
C ARG A 56 -7.16 1.66 -18.85
N MET A 57 -6.34 0.67 -19.11
CA MET A 57 -5.84 -0.23 -18.06
C MET A 57 -4.99 0.51 -17.04
N MET A 58 -4.09 1.39 -17.48
CA MET A 58 -3.26 2.18 -16.57
C MET A 58 -4.07 3.13 -15.70
N ASN A 59 -5.15 3.74 -16.23
CA ASN A 59 -6.08 4.53 -15.43
C ASN A 59 -6.84 3.69 -14.39
N VAL A 60 -7.17 2.43 -14.70
CA VAL A 60 -7.75 1.51 -13.71
C VAL A 60 -6.75 1.25 -12.58
N PHE A 61 -5.48 0.99 -12.89
CA PHE A 61 -4.45 0.82 -11.86
C PHE A 61 -4.29 2.07 -11.01
N LEU A 62 -4.17 3.26 -11.62
CA LEU A 62 -4.10 4.51 -10.86
C LEU A 62 -5.30 4.68 -9.92
N GLY A 63 -6.52 4.41 -10.40
CA GLY A 63 -7.72 4.48 -9.57
C GLY A 63 -7.70 3.49 -8.40
N LEU A 64 -7.15 2.29 -8.59
CA LEU A 64 -7.01 1.29 -7.53
C LEU A 64 -5.98 1.71 -6.47
N GLU A 65 -4.84 2.28 -6.87
CA GLU A 65 -3.83 2.76 -5.92
C GLU A 65 -4.35 3.98 -5.12
N VAL A 66 -5.11 4.89 -5.75
CA VAL A 66 -5.76 6.01 -5.04
C VAL A 66 -6.77 5.46 -4.01
N MET A 67 -7.59 4.49 -4.40
CA MET A 67 -8.53 3.84 -3.48
C MET A 67 -7.80 3.09 -2.36
N GLY A 68 -6.68 2.42 -2.65
CA GLY A 68 -5.83 1.73 -1.69
C GLY A 68 -5.27 2.69 -0.64
N LEU A 69 -4.73 3.82 -1.08
CA LEU A 69 -4.24 4.90 -0.24
C LEU A 69 -5.33 5.43 0.71
N ASP A 70 -6.49 5.79 0.16
CA ASP A 70 -7.65 6.26 0.95
C ASP A 70 -8.09 5.21 1.97
N THR A 71 -8.15 3.94 1.55
CA THR A 71 -8.56 2.83 2.40
C THR A 71 -7.62 2.66 3.58
N ILE A 72 -6.31 2.67 3.36
CA ILE A 72 -5.32 2.55 4.44
C ILE A 72 -5.44 3.72 5.41
N GLN A 73 -5.60 4.95 4.93
CA GLN A 73 -5.74 6.13 5.79
C GLN A 73 -6.99 6.06 6.68
N VAL A 74 -8.12 5.60 6.14
CA VAL A 74 -9.37 5.43 6.90
C VAL A 74 -9.26 4.26 7.88
N MET A 75 -8.72 3.13 7.44
CA MET A 75 -8.62 1.92 8.25
C MET A 75 -7.58 2.04 9.37
N MET A 76 -6.54 2.84 9.19
CA MET A 76 -5.47 3.02 10.19
C MET A 76 -6.03 3.37 11.57
N SER A 77 -6.92 4.35 11.67
CA SER A 77 -7.49 4.74 12.96
C SER A 77 -8.24 3.56 13.62
N GLN A 78 -9.08 2.86 12.85
CA GLN A 78 -9.88 1.75 13.38
C GLN A 78 -9.03 0.54 13.77
N ALA A 79 -8.11 0.13 12.90
CA ALA A 79 -7.27 -1.05 13.08
C ALA A 79 -6.33 -0.89 14.29
N THR A 80 -5.73 0.29 14.45
CA THR A 80 -4.79 0.57 15.54
C THR A 80 -5.47 0.57 16.91
N HIS A 81 -6.70 1.08 17.00
CA HIS A 81 -7.51 1.01 18.23
C HIS A 81 -7.94 -0.41 18.61
N GLN A 82 -8.25 -1.26 17.62
CA GLN A 82 -8.72 -2.62 17.86
C GLN A 82 -7.58 -3.60 18.18
N VAL A 83 -6.49 -3.56 17.42
CA VAL A 83 -5.40 -4.53 17.52
C VAL A 83 -4.43 -4.18 18.66
N ARG A 84 -4.28 -2.89 18.99
CA ARG A 84 -3.45 -2.36 20.08
C ARG A 84 -2.00 -2.86 20.04
N ASP A 85 -1.44 -3.00 18.85
CA ASP A 85 -0.04 -3.34 18.62
C ASP A 85 0.69 -2.12 18.01
N PRO A 86 1.69 -1.54 18.71
CA PRO A 86 2.46 -0.42 18.17
C PRO A 86 3.18 -0.74 16.85
N ALA A 87 3.54 -2.01 16.61
CA ALA A 87 4.18 -2.41 15.35
C ALA A 87 3.22 -2.32 14.17
N LEU A 88 1.91 -2.47 14.40
CA LEU A 88 0.89 -2.26 13.37
C LEU A 88 0.90 -0.80 12.90
N ASN A 89 1.07 0.17 13.80
CA ASN A 89 1.09 1.59 13.43
C ASN A 89 2.24 1.89 12.47
N LEU A 90 3.43 1.35 12.75
CA LEU A 90 4.60 1.49 11.90
C LEU A 90 4.39 0.81 10.55
N TYR A 91 3.87 -0.41 10.56
CA TYR A 91 3.58 -1.15 9.34
C TYR A 91 2.55 -0.42 8.46
N LEU A 92 1.43 0.04 9.02
CA LEU A 92 0.40 0.75 8.24
C LEU A 92 0.89 2.10 7.72
N ALA A 93 1.76 2.80 8.46
CA ALA A 93 2.40 4.01 7.96
C ALA A 93 3.30 3.72 6.75
N ALA A 94 4.06 2.61 6.80
CA ALA A 94 4.86 2.15 5.66
C ALA A 94 3.98 1.77 4.45
N GLN A 95 2.83 1.12 4.67
CA GLN A 95 1.88 0.82 3.60
C GLN A 95 1.28 2.10 3.00
N CYS A 96 0.92 3.08 3.82
CA CYS A 96 0.46 4.39 3.33
C CYS A 96 1.51 5.08 2.46
N GLN A 97 2.79 4.99 2.84
CA GLN A 97 3.90 5.48 2.04
C GLN A 97 4.03 4.74 0.70
N ASP A 98 3.88 3.41 0.70
CA ASP A 98 3.97 2.60 -0.52
C ASP A 98 2.86 2.96 -1.52
N GLU A 99 1.60 3.03 -1.07
CA GLU A 99 0.47 3.42 -1.92
C GLU A 99 0.62 4.84 -2.49
N ALA A 100 1.07 5.80 -1.68
CA ALA A 100 1.32 7.17 -2.14
C ALA A 100 2.40 7.21 -3.24
N ARG A 101 3.44 6.38 -3.12
CA ARG A 101 4.48 6.25 -4.15
C ARG A 101 3.94 5.57 -5.41
N HIS A 102 3.05 4.58 -5.31
CA HIS A 102 2.43 3.96 -6.49
C HIS A 102 1.57 4.97 -7.27
N VAL A 103 0.73 5.75 -6.55
CA VAL A 103 -0.05 6.84 -7.14
C VAL A 103 0.86 7.82 -7.88
N TYR A 104 1.94 8.26 -7.23
CA TYR A 104 2.92 9.17 -7.84
C TYR A 104 3.51 8.61 -9.14
N VAL A 105 3.96 7.35 -9.14
CA VAL A 105 4.58 6.72 -10.32
C VAL A 105 3.59 6.56 -11.47
N LEU A 106 2.36 6.12 -11.19
CA LEU A 106 1.36 5.91 -12.22
C LEU A 106 0.85 7.23 -12.80
N ASP A 107 0.67 8.26 -11.98
CA ASP A 107 0.25 9.60 -12.41
C ASP A 107 1.33 10.27 -13.29
N ARG A 108 2.60 10.18 -12.87
CA ARG A 108 3.73 10.67 -13.65
C ARG A 108 3.85 9.94 -14.99
N TYR A 109 3.80 8.61 -14.98
CA TYR A 109 3.82 7.79 -16.18
C TYR A 109 2.70 8.19 -17.16
N LEU A 110 1.47 8.35 -16.67
CA LEU A 110 0.34 8.75 -17.51
C LEU A 110 0.48 10.16 -18.06
N THR A 111 1.11 11.07 -17.31
CA THR A 111 1.41 12.44 -17.77
C THR A 111 2.44 12.42 -18.90
N GLU A 112 3.53 11.67 -18.74
CA GLU A 112 4.59 11.56 -19.75
C GLU A 112 4.13 10.83 -21.02
N VAL A 113 3.17 9.90 -20.91
CA VAL A 113 2.64 9.15 -22.06
C VAL A 113 1.42 9.84 -22.68
N ASN A 114 0.66 10.68 -21.98
CA ASN A 114 -0.46 11.42 -22.59
C ASN A 114 -0.08 12.79 -23.17
N GLY A 115 1.01 13.40 -22.69
CA GLY A 115 1.63 14.58 -23.31
C GLY A 115 2.37 14.26 -24.59
#